data_AF-A0AAW1DKC0-F1
#
_entry.id   AF-A0AAW1DKC0-F1
#
_cell.length_a   1.000
_cell.length_b   1.000
_cell.length_c   1.000
_cell.angle_alpha   90.00
_cell.angle_beta   90.00
_cell.angle_gamma   90.00
#
_symmetry.space_group_name_H-M   'P 1'
#
loop_
_entity.id
_entity.type
_entity.pdbx_description
1 polymer ?
#
loop_
_entity_poly.entity_id
_entity_poly.type
_entity_poly.pdbx_seq_one_letter_code
_entity_poly.pdbx_strand_id
1 'polypeptide(L)'
;MGNITAGCIPCNCNTLGARSTLCNAITGACDCQPGVEGIFCDKCLPQHYGYSDSGCSSKYYSFYIYILHEPFHFSSLKKLNN
;
A
#
# COMPACT_ATOMS: atom_id res chain seq x y z
N MET A 1 -22.15 -4.42 22.90
CA MET A 1 -22.52 -5.55 22.02
C MET A 1 -21.39 -5.83 21.05
N GLY A 2 -20.59 -6.88 21.30
CA GLY A 2 -19.77 -7.53 20.29
C GLY A 2 -20.46 -8.81 19.88
N ASN A 3 -20.75 -9.00 18.60
CA ASN A 3 -21.51 -10.14 18.10
C ASN A 3 -20.62 -11.40 18.12
N ILE A 4 -20.90 -12.33 19.04
CA ILE A 4 -20.19 -13.61 19.22
C ILE A 4 -20.59 -14.70 18.21
N THR A 5 -21.44 -14.39 17.23
CA THR A 5 -21.81 -15.31 16.13
C THR A 5 -20.98 -15.09 14.86
N ALA A 6 -20.17 -14.03 14.80
CA ALA A 6 -19.18 -13.85 13.75
C ALA A 6 -18.00 -14.80 14.04
N GLY A 7 -18.04 -16.01 13.48
CA GLY A 7 -16.84 -16.84 13.39
C GLY A 7 -15.70 -16.08 12.68
N CYS A 8 -14.47 -16.62 12.74
CA CYS A 8 -13.34 -16.02 12.04
C CYS A 8 -13.70 -15.78 10.56
N ILE A 9 -13.68 -14.52 10.13
CA ILE A 9 -13.87 -14.18 8.72
C ILE A 9 -12.59 -14.58 7.99
N PRO A 10 -12.67 -15.37 6.91
CA PRO A 10 -11.49 -15.72 6.13
C PRO A 10 -10.87 -14.46 5.51
N CYS A 11 -9.54 -14.38 5.54
CA CYS A 11 -8.81 -13.32 4.86
C CYS A 11 -9.01 -13.42 3.34
N ASN A 12 -9.29 -12.30 2.69
CA ASN A 12 -9.48 -12.23 1.23
C ASN A 12 -8.38 -11.37 0.57
N CYS A 13 -7.13 -11.64 0.92
CA CYS A 13 -5.99 -10.91 0.38
C CYS A 13 -5.78 -11.26 -1.09
N ASN A 14 -5.60 -10.23 -1.93
CA ASN A 14 -5.28 -10.44 -3.34
C ASN A 14 -3.86 -11.00 -3.47
N THR A 15 -3.72 -12.22 -3.98
CA THR A 15 -2.43 -12.91 -4.09
C THR A 15 -1.43 -12.22 -5.03
N LEU A 16 -1.88 -11.33 -5.90
CA LEU A 16 -1.00 -10.53 -6.76
C LEU A 16 -0.44 -9.34 -5.98
N GLY A 17 -1.28 -8.62 -5.24
CA GLY A 17 -0.87 -7.41 -4.52
C GLY A 17 -0.42 -7.64 -3.08
N ALA A 18 -0.69 -8.81 -2.50
CA ALA A 18 -0.36 -9.15 -1.12
C ALA A 18 0.86 -10.08 -1.04
N ARG A 19 1.66 -9.92 0.00
CA ARG A 19 2.83 -10.76 0.30
C ARG A 19 2.45 -12.13 0.85
N SER A 20 1.26 -12.22 1.44
CA SER A 20 0.73 -13.47 1.98
C SER A 20 -0.79 -13.47 1.94
N THR A 21 -1.38 -14.65 2.10
CA THR A 21 -2.83 -14.83 2.26
C THR A 21 -3.30 -14.56 3.68
N LEU A 22 -2.37 -14.28 4.60
CA LEU A 22 -2.67 -13.95 5.99
C LEU A 22 -2.99 -12.46 6.11
N CYS A 23 -3.98 -12.15 6.93
CA CYS A 23 -4.37 -10.79 7.28
C CYS A 23 -4.29 -10.59 8.79
N ASN A 24 -4.24 -9.33 9.20
CA ASN A 24 -4.28 -8.97 10.61
C ASN A 24 -5.57 -9.49 11.26
N ALA A 25 -5.43 -10.27 12.33
CA ALA A 25 -6.56 -10.93 12.99
C ALA A 25 -7.57 -9.96 13.65
N ILE A 26 -7.17 -8.71 13.88
CA ILE A 26 -8.02 -7.68 14.50
C ILE A 26 -8.66 -6.80 13.41
N THR A 27 -7.86 -6.32 12.45
CA THR A 27 -8.33 -5.34 11.45
C THR A 27 -8.79 -5.96 10.14
N GLY A 28 -8.40 -7.21 9.85
CA GLY A 28 -8.61 -7.86 8.56
C GLY A 28 -7.71 -7.34 7.44
N ALA A 29 -6.77 -6.43 7.73
CA ALA A 29 -5.88 -5.85 6.72
C ALA A 29 -4.77 -6.82 6.30
N CYS A 30 -4.57 -6.94 4.99
CA CYS A 30 -3.54 -7.76 4.39
C CYS A 30 -2.17 -7.07 4.37
N ASP A 31 -1.09 -7.85 4.34
CA ASP A 31 0.27 -7.32 4.14
C ASP A 31 0.52 -7.11 2.64
N CYS A 32 0.52 -5.86 2.20
CA CYS A 32 0.60 -5.49 0.80
C CYS A 32 2.04 -5.34 0.28
N GLN A 33 2.21 -5.60 -1.01
CA GLN A 33 3.43 -5.33 -1.73
C GLN A 33 3.72 -3.83 -1.81
N PRO A 34 4.98 -3.43 -2.07
CA PRO A 34 5.35 -2.03 -2.19
C PRO A 34 4.49 -1.31 -3.23
N GLY A 35 3.97 -0.11 -2.88
CA GLY A 35 3.15 0.66 -3.81
C GLY A 35 1.69 0.20 -3.93
N VAL A 36 1.26 -0.84 -3.21
CA VAL A 36 -0.11 -1.37 -3.18
C VAL A 36 -0.80 -0.96 -1.88
N GLU A 37 -2.11 -0.70 -1.94
CA GLU A 37 -2.95 -0.33 -0.80
C GLU A 37 -4.32 -1.03 -0.84
N GLY A 38 -5.16 -0.71 0.15
CA GLY A 38 -6.46 -1.32 0.36
C GLY A 38 -6.39 -2.47 1.35
N ILE A 39 -7.53 -2.78 1.99
CA ILE A 39 -7.61 -3.84 3.00
C ILE A 39 -7.27 -5.22 2.42
N PHE A 40 -7.50 -5.39 1.11
CA PHE A 40 -7.24 -6.62 0.35
C PHE A 40 -6.04 -6.50 -0.61
N CYS A 41 -5.27 -5.41 -0.58
CA CYS A 41 -4.16 -5.16 -1.50
C CYS A 41 -4.57 -5.17 -2.99
N ASP A 42 -5.72 -4.57 -3.30
CA ASP A 42 -6.41 -4.66 -4.59
C ASP A 42 -6.18 -3.46 -5.52
N LYS A 43 -5.48 -2.43 -5.05
CA LYS A 43 -5.21 -1.21 -5.82
C LYS A 43 -3.83 -0.65 -5.53
N CYS A 44 -3.27 0.06 -6.50
CA CYS A 44 -2.05 0.83 -6.29
C CYS A 44 -2.32 2.05 -5.41
N LEU A 45 -1.32 2.44 -4.62
CA LEU A 45 -1.28 3.74 -3.96
C LEU A 45 -1.46 4.87 -4.99
N PRO A 46 -1.90 6.06 -4.56
CA PRO A 46 -1.98 7.21 -5.46
C PRO A 46 -0.63 7.45 -6.12
N GLN A 47 -0.65 7.79 -7.42
CA GLN A 47 0.56 8.07 -8.22
C GLN A 47 1.50 6.86 -8.44
N HIS A 48 1.05 5.65 -8.13
CA HIS A 48 1.70 4.40 -8.52
C HIS A 48 0.96 3.74 -9.69
N TYR A 49 1.67 2.95 -10.48
CA TYR A 49 1.14 2.29 -11.69
C TYR A 49 1.80 0.92 -11.90
N GLY A 50 1.21 0.11 -12.78
CA GLY A 50 1.71 -1.22 -13.10
C GLY A 50 1.55 -2.19 -11.93
N TYR A 51 0.30 -2.51 -11.60
CA TYR A 51 -0.05 -3.50 -10.56
C TYR A 51 0.40 -4.91 -10.99
N SER A 52 1.35 -5.49 -10.26
CA SER A 52 1.94 -6.81 -10.50
C SER A 52 2.24 -7.56 -9.20
N ASP A 53 2.74 -8.80 -9.30
CA ASP A 53 3.15 -9.63 -8.15
C ASP A 53 4.24 -9.00 -7.27
N SER A 54 5.00 -8.07 -7.86
CA SER A 54 6.05 -7.27 -7.22
C SER A 54 5.56 -5.94 -6.64
N GLY A 55 4.24 -5.65 -6.73
CA GLY A 55 3.63 -4.42 -6.24
C GLY A 55 3.31 -3.42 -7.34
N CYS A 56 3.40 -2.12 -7.03
CA CYS A 56 3.22 -1.04 -8.00
C CYS A 56 4.45 -0.14 -8.05
N SER A 57 4.80 0.29 -9.26
CA SER A 57 5.91 1.21 -9.48
C SER A 57 5.47 2.67 -9.33
N SER A 58 6.29 3.51 -8.67
CA SER A 58 6.15 4.97 -8.75
C SER A 58 7.38 5.62 -9.37
N LYS A 59 7.17 6.74 -10.08
CA LYS A 59 8.27 7.60 -10.55
C LYS A 59 9.03 8.25 -9.38
N TYR A 60 8.38 8.36 -8.23
CA TYR A 60 8.94 8.97 -7.03
C TYR A 60 9.87 8.04 -6.23
N TYR A 61 9.69 6.71 -6.27
CA TYR A 61 10.56 5.78 -5.55
C TYR A 61 12.02 5.84 -6.02
N SER A 62 12.23 6.02 -7.33
CA SER A 62 13.56 6.25 -7.90
C SER A 62 14.13 7.60 -7.43
N PHE A 63 13.35 8.69 -7.44
CA PHE A 63 13.75 9.99 -6.88
C PHE A 63 14.07 9.92 -5.38
N TYR A 64 13.34 9.11 -4.61
CA TYR A 64 13.57 8.85 -3.18
C TYR A 64 14.94 8.20 -2.90
N ILE A 65 15.36 7.21 -3.71
CA ILE A 65 16.69 6.61 -3.57
C ILE A 65 17.80 7.63 -3.83
N TYR A 66 17.60 8.59 -4.75
CA TYR A 66 18.54 9.68 -4.99
C TYR A 66 18.57 10.73 -3.86
N ILE A 67 17.53 10.81 -3.01
CA ILE A 67 17.47 11.70 -1.83
C ILE A 67 18.11 11.06 -0.59
N LEU A 68 18.28 9.73 -0.54
CA LEU A 68 18.96 9.05 0.57
C LEU A 68 20.49 9.28 0.59
N HIS A 69 21.07 9.95 -0.41
CA HIS A 69 22.48 10.35 -0.41
C HIS A 69 22.74 11.78 0.08
N GLU A 70 21.77 12.70 0.22
CA GLU A 70 21.92 13.98 0.96
C GLU A 70 20.57 14.72 1.12
N PRO A 71 20.33 15.43 2.24
CA PRO A 71 19.01 15.80 2.73
C PRO A 71 18.41 17.01 1.99
N PHE A 72 17.83 16.80 0.81
CA PHE A 72 16.95 17.79 0.16
C PHE A 72 15.53 17.26 0.02
N HIS A 73 14.86 17.23 1.17
CA HIS A 73 13.41 17.35 1.25
C HIS A 73 13.02 18.77 0.77
N PHE A 74 13.04 18.99 -0.55
CA PHE A 74 12.59 20.24 -1.15
C PHE A 74 11.05 20.25 -1.16
N SER A 75 10.50 20.68 -0.04
CA SER A 75 9.55 21.79 0.00
C SER A 75 8.48 21.84 -1.09
N SER A 76 7.24 21.69 -0.63
CA SER A 76 6.03 22.34 -1.16
C SER A 76 5.41 21.74 -2.42
N LEU A 77 4.13 21.36 -2.42
CA LEU A 77 2.98 22.27 -2.19
C LEU A 77 2.94 23.52 -3.09
N LYS A 78 3.91 23.75 -4.01
CA LYS A 78 3.85 24.82 -5.02
C LYS A 78 3.00 24.45 -6.25
N LYS A 79 1.87 23.76 -6.05
CA LYS A 79 0.89 23.48 -7.12
C LYS A 79 -0.56 23.82 -6.77
N LEU A 80 -0.82 24.47 -5.63
CA LEU A 80 -2.17 24.96 -5.28
C LEU A 80 -2.13 26.37 -4.66
N ASN A 81 -1.57 27.34 -5.38
CA ASN A 81 -2.22 28.64 -5.58
C ASN A 81 -1.40 29.46 -6.56
N ASN A 82 -2.02 29.67 -7.71
CA ASN A 82 -1.78 30.77 -8.61
C ASN A 82 -1.98 32.10 -7.89
#